data_AF-A0AAD1LU94-F1
#
_entry.id   AF-A0AAD1LU94-F1
#
_cell.length_a   1.000
_cell.length_b   1.000
_cell.length_c   1.000
_cell.angle_alpha   90.00
_cell.angle_beta   90.00
_cell.angle_gamma   90.00
#
_symmetry.space_group_name_H-M   'P 1'
#
loop_
_entity.id
_entity.type
_entity.pdbx_description
1 polymer ?
#
loop_
_entity_poly.entity_id
_entity_poly.type
_entity_poly.pdbx_seq_one_letter_code
_entity_poly.pdbx_strand_id
1 'polypeptide(L)'
;MNDIKALSARLSITGDGKTGRRSILTVPAATSRSADYWFAGQGCFLAGGTTTVFCNSIDGKTLVGGSCFIGRGSWKTEETALGYLSKITPYHGWSKGIYYNNRDDALSSKDQALVIADIDPHNMMEGRPRPQTMPSPLQLVAYAPIIETINWEVTQSNLIKKLPASPGKSIKASAGKSKKRPQNEEDFWKLISMTKERLNEETLDEIWRKFSDSRALSSRADAYRNNGDMQPSAPKGSMGMLATPAFYDWIDVSLTLDDHQDLPTIDVPPWKLPLT
;
A
#
# COMPACT_ATOMS: atom_id res chain seq x y z
N MET A 1 13.20 25.19 -5.92
CA MET A 1 14.62 24.74 -5.78
C MET A 1 15.21 25.09 -4.40
N ASN A 2 14.85 26.23 -3.81
CA ASN A 2 15.26 26.58 -2.44
C ASN A 2 14.69 25.65 -1.37
N ASP A 3 13.44 25.18 -1.54
CA ASP A 3 12.80 24.30 -0.56
C ASP A 3 13.49 22.93 -0.46
N ILE A 4 13.95 22.38 -1.58
CA ILE A 4 14.70 21.11 -1.63
C ILE A 4 16.06 21.26 -0.93
N LYS A 5 16.74 22.41 -1.08
CA LYS A 5 17.99 22.71 -0.36
C LYS A 5 17.75 22.89 1.14
N ALA A 6 16.69 23.59 1.52
CA ALA A 6 16.32 23.78 2.92
C ALA A 6 15.92 22.45 3.59
N LEU A 7 15.18 21.61 2.87
CA LEU A 7 14.83 20.26 3.30
C LEU A 7 16.08 19.38 3.44
N SER A 8 16.97 19.40 2.44
CA SER A 8 18.24 18.66 2.48
C SER A 8 19.13 19.07 3.65
N ALA A 9 19.23 20.36 3.98
CA ALA A 9 19.99 20.84 5.13
C ALA A 9 19.44 20.33 6.48
N ARG A 10 18.12 20.08 6.56
CA ARG A 10 17.47 19.53 7.76
C ARG A 10 17.45 18.00 7.79
N LEU A 11 17.57 17.34 6.63
CA LEU A 11 17.66 15.89 6.49
C LEU A 11 19.09 15.35 6.44
N SER A 12 20.09 16.23 6.25
CA SER A 12 21.51 15.87 6.15
C SER A 12 22.00 15.15 7.41
N ILE A 13 22.82 14.11 7.21
CA ILE A 13 23.54 13.40 8.28
C ILE A 13 24.38 14.40 9.11
N THR A 14 24.86 15.50 8.51
CA THR A 14 25.63 16.56 9.16
C THR A 14 24.76 17.74 9.61
N GLY A 15 23.63 17.47 10.27
CA GLY A 15 22.83 18.50 10.93
C GLY A 15 23.67 19.39 11.86
N ASP A 16 23.16 20.58 12.20
CA ASP A 16 23.84 21.63 12.97
C ASP A 16 24.23 21.24 14.42
N GLY A 17 23.92 20.01 14.85
CA GLY A 17 24.16 19.48 16.19
C GLY A 17 23.33 20.12 17.29
N LYS A 18 22.50 21.12 16.97
CA LYS A 18 21.70 21.90 17.93
C LYS A 18 20.24 21.46 17.95
N THR A 19 19.75 20.89 16.85
CA THR A 19 18.38 20.34 16.77
C THR A 19 18.41 18.83 16.59
N GLY A 20 17.51 18.13 17.29
CA GLY A 20 17.35 16.68 17.15
C GLY A 20 17.01 16.29 15.72
N ARG A 21 17.64 15.21 15.21
CA ARG A 21 17.43 14.71 13.84
C ARG A 21 15.98 14.29 13.65
N ARG A 22 15.40 14.73 12.53
CA ARG A 22 14.00 14.49 12.12
C ARG A 22 13.98 13.73 10.80
N SER A 23 14.58 12.55 10.79
CA SER A 23 14.90 11.82 9.57
C SER A 23 13.89 10.71 9.29
N ILE A 24 13.46 10.63 8.04
CA ILE A 24 12.75 9.50 7.47
C ILE A 24 13.75 8.75 6.58
N LEU A 25 13.95 7.47 6.84
CA LEU A 25 14.83 6.61 6.06
C LEU A 25 14.01 5.76 5.09
N THR A 26 14.10 6.04 3.80
CA THR A 26 13.46 5.22 2.76
C THR A 26 14.41 4.14 2.28
N VAL A 27 13.99 2.88 2.33
CA VAL A 27 14.79 1.71 1.96
C VAL A 27 14.10 0.96 0.82
N PRO A 28 14.39 1.30 -0.45
CA PRO A 28 14.00 0.47 -1.58
C PRO A 28 14.85 -0.82 -1.58
N ALA A 29 14.21 -1.96 -1.74
CA ALA A 29 14.85 -3.26 -1.68
C ALA A 29 14.27 -4.25 -2.70
N ALA A 30 15.10 -5.23 -3.03
CA ALA A 30 14.71 -6.46 -3.73
C ALA A 30 15.34 -7.63 -2.97
N THR A 31 14.72 -8.01 -1.85
CA THR A 31 15.24 -9.03 -0.92
C THR A 31 14.24 -10.16 -0.64
N SER A 32 14.78 -11.33 -0.33
CA SER A 32 14.05 -12.47 0.24
C SER A 32 13.92 -12.40 1.77
N ARG A 33 14.64 -11.50 2.43
CA ARG A 33 14.77 -11.41 3.89
C ARG A 33 14.20 -10.09 4.43
N SER A 34 12.88 -9.92 4.35
CA SER A 34 12.20 -8.71 4.86
C SER A 34 12.40 -8.48 6.37
N ALA A 35 12.48 -9.55 7.16
CA ALA A 35 12.65 -9.48 8.61
C ALA A 35 13.90 -8.73 9.05
N ASP A 36 15.03 -8.88 8.34
CA ASP A 36 16.27 -8.16 8.67
C ASP A 36 16.07 -6.64 8.62
N TYR A 37 15.27 -6.18 7.66
CA TYR A 37 14.95 -4.76 7.47
C TYR A 37 13.96 -4.25 8.52
N TRP A 38 13.03 -5.11 8.96
CA TRP A 38 12.15 -4.79 10.08
C TRP A 38 12.94 -4.56 11.36
N PHE A 39 13.87 -5.47 11.69
CA PHE A 39 14.74 -5.35 12.87
C PHE A 39 15.70 -4.16 12.74
N ALA A 40 16.29 -3.94 11.57
CA ALA A 40 17.14 -2.78 11.33
C ALA A 40 16.36 -1.47 11.50
N GLY A 41 15.13 -1.39 10.96
CA GLY A 41 14.25 -0.24 11.09
C GLY A 41 13.83 0.02 12.54
N GLN A 42 13.47 -1.03 13.29
CA GLN A 42 13.20 -0.95 14.72
C GLN A 42 14.41 -0.42 15.50
N GLY A 43 15.60 -0.95 15.22
CA GLY A 43 16.84 -0.50 15.83
C GLY A 43 17.14 0.97 15.54
N CYS A 44 16.94 1.42 14.29
CA CYS A 44 17.09 2.82 13.89
C CYS A 44 16.11 3.74 14.63
N PHE A 45 14.85 3.31 14.78
CA PHE A 45 13.86 4.05 15.55
C PHE A 45 14.26 4.14 17.03
N LEU A 46 14.62 3.03 17.67
CA LEU A 46 14.97 3.00 19.10
C LEU A 46 16.25 3.79 19.41
N ALA A 47 17.23 3.78 18.51
CA ALA A 47 18.50 4.47 18.70
C ALA A 47 18.41 5.99 18.48
N GLY A 48 17.59 6.43 17.52
CA GLY A 48 17.63 7.82 17.05
C GLY A 48 16.30 8.42 16.62
N GLY A 49 15.18 7.72 16.79
CA GLY A 49 13.87 8.23 16.37
C GLY A 49 13.59 8.14 14.89
N THR A 50 14.46 7.49 14.12
CA THR A 50 14.34 7.46 12.68
C THR A 50 13.16 6.58 12.27
N THR A 51 12.17 7.16 11.58
CA THR A 51 11.13 6.38 10.92
C THR A 51 11.70 5.74 9.67
N THR A 52 11.55 4.43 9.52
CA THR A 52 12.00 3.69 8.32
C THR A 52 10.79 3.36 7.45
N VAL A 53 10.88 3.68 6.16
CA VAL A 53 9.93 3.25 5.12
C VAL A 53 10.61 2.18 4.29
N PHE A 54 10.23 0.93 4.51
CA PHE A 54 10.78 -0.20 3.79
C PHE A 54 9.87 -0.58 2.62
N CYS A 55 10.43 -0.56 1.41
CA CYS A 55 9.71 -0.89 0.18
C CYS A 55 10.43 -2.04 -0.53
N ASN A 56 9.88 -3.24 -0.46
CA ASN A 56 10.43 -4.42 -1.09
C ASN A 56 9.58 -4.87 -2.28
N SER A 57 10.25 -5.40 -3.30
CA SER A 57 9.59 -5.96 -4.47
C SER A 57 9.04 -7.38 -4.22
N ILE A 58 8.20 -7.85 -5.15
CA ILE A 58 7.62 -9.18 -5.21
C ILE A 58 7.87 -9.71 -6.63
N ASP A 59 8.47 -10.89 -6.76
CA ASP A 59 8.70 -11.57 -8.05
C ASP A 59 8.00 -12.94 -8.12
N GLY A 60 7.28 -13.32 -7.06
CA GLY A 60 6.61 -14.61 -6.92
C GLY A 60 7.54 -15.82 -6.74
N LYS A 61 8.86 -15.61 -6.56
CA LYS A 61 9.87 -16.67 -6.43
C LYS A 61 10.81 -16.44 -5.26
N THR A 62 11.58 -15.36 -5.34
CA THR A 62 12.69 -15.07 -4.42
C THR A 62 12.40 -13.85 -3.55
N LEU A 63 11.68 -12.86 -4.08
CA LEU A 63 11.32 -11.63 -3.40
C LEU A 63 9.97 -11.80 -2.70
N VAL A 64 9.93 -11.43 -1.43
CA VAL A 64 8.84 -11.84 -0.51
C VAL A 64 7.94 -10.68 -0.07
N GLY A 65 8.09 -9.47 -0.63
CA GLY A 65 7.37 -8.30 -0.15
C GLY A 65 7.77 -7.95 1.29
N GLY A 66 6.81 -7.67 2.17
CA GLY A 66 7.10 -7.26 3.55
C GLY A 66 7.30 -5.76 3.71
N SER A 67 6.91 -4.96 2.71
CA SER A 67 6.98 -3.50 2.78
C SER A 67 6.15 -2.97 3.95
N CYS A 68 6.66 -1.95 4.64
CA CYS A 68 5.98 -1.33 5.77
C CYS A 68 6.65 -0.02 6.20
N PHE A 69 5.92 0.77 6.97
CA PHE A 69 6.44 1.85 7.81
C PHE A 69 6.83 1.28 9.18
N ILE A 70 7.98 1.69 9.69
CA ILE A 70 8.54 1.24 10.97
C ILE A 70 8.90 2.48 11.77
N GLY A 71 8.34 2.63 12.97
CA GLY A 71 8.60 3.80 13.80
C GLY A 71 7.99 3.65 15.20
N ARG A 72 7.32 4.70 15.68
CA ARG A 72 6.72 4.67 17.02
C ARG A 72 5.73 3.49 17.15
N GLY A 73 5.86 2.72 18.23
CA GLY A 73 5.07 1.52 18.48
C GLY A 73 5.65 0.23 17.90
N SER A 74 6.70 0.29 17.07
CA SER A 74 7.19 -0.88 16.35
C SER A 74 7.80 -1.98 17.20
N TRP A 75 8.12 -1.73 18.47
CA TRP A 75 8.67 -2.72 19.42
C TRP A 75 7.62 -3.23 20.42
N LYS A 76 6.40 -2.67 20.40
CA LYS A 76 5.32 -3.09 21.27
C LYS A 76 4.50 -4.15 20.57
N THR A 77 4.32 -5.28 21.21
CA THR A 77 3.25 -6.21 20.84
C THR A 77 1.98 -5.72 21.52
N GLU A 78 1.01 -5.26 20.74
CA GLU A 78 -0.32 -4.91 21.26
C GLU A 78 -1.26 -6.10 21.06
N GLU A 79 -1.86 -6.57 22.15
CA GLU A 79 -2.97 -7.52 22.07
C GLU A 79 -4.25 -6.75 21.73
N THR A 80 -4.94 -7.19 20.67
CA THR A 80 -6.22 -6.60 20.27
C THR A 80 -7.31 -7.34 21.05
N ALA A 81 -7.76 -6.78 22.18
CA ALA A 81 -8.93 -7.30 22.88
C ALA A 81 -10.22 -6.84 22.18
N LEU A 82 -11.21 -7.73 22.04
CA LEU A 82 -12.54 -7.38 21.53
C LEU A 82 -13.13 -6.24 22.38
N GLY A 83 -13.67 -5.20 21.75
CA GLY A 83 -14.18 -4.04 22.48
C GLY A 83 -13.17 -2.93 22.75
N TYR A 84 -11.87 -3.16 22.48
CA TYR A 84 -10.81 -2.21 22.76
C TYR A 84 -10.04 -1.83 21.49
N LEU A 85 -10.19 -0.58 21.05
CA LEU A 85 -9.42 -0.02 19.95
C LEU A 85 -8.12 0.59 20.46
N SER A 86 -7.01 -0.13 20.29
CA SER A 86 -5.69 0.42 20.59
C SER A 86 -5.24 1.47 19.57
N LYS A 87 -5.82 1.45 18.36
CA LYS A 87 -5.43 2.29 17.23
C LYS A 87 -6.65 2.94 16.58
N ILE A 88 -6.58 4.24 16.34
CA ILE A 88 -7.55 4.96 15.53
C ILE A 88 -7.01 4.99 14.10
N THR A 89 -7.70 4.32 13.18
CA THR A 89 -7.37 4.25 11.75
C THR A 89 -8.65 4.33 10.93
N PRO A 90 -8.61 4.78 9.67
CA PRO A 90 -9.80 4.79 8.80
C PRO A 90 -10.45 3.39 8.63
N TYR A 91 -9.73 2.34 9.00
CA TYR A 91 -10.15 0.95 8.94
C TYR A 91 -10.40 0.34 10.33
N HIS A 92 -10.84 1.15 11.29
CA HIS A 92 -11.42 0.67 12.55
C HIS A 92 -10.43 -0.17 13.37
N GLY A 93 -9.20 0.34 13.48
CA GLY A 93 -8.09 -0.28 14.21
C GLY A 93 -7.20 -1.17 13.36
N TRP A 94 -7.63 -1.53 12.14
CA TRP A 94 -6.79 -2.24 11.20
C TRP A 94 -5.69 -1.32 10.65
N SER A 95 -4.45 -1.80 10.66
CA SER A 95 -3.26 -0.97 10.42
C SER A 95 -2.19 -1.65 9.57
N LYS A 96 -2.56 -2.54 8.65
CA LYS A 96 -1.59 -3.21 7.76
C LYS A 96 -0.82 -2.18 6.95
N GLY A 97 0.48 -2.40 6.81
CA GLY A 97 1.44 -1.45 6.25
C GLY A 97 2.22 -0.68 7.32
N ILE A 98 1.78 -0.65 8.58
CA ILE A 98 2.55 -0.08 9.72
C ILE A 98 2.98 -1.21 10.64
N TYR A 99 4.29 -1.39 10.83
CA TYR A 99 4.85 -2.51 11.57
C TYR A 99 4.85 -2.30 13.09
N TYR A 100 4.14 -3.16 13.82
CA TYR A 100 3.98 -3.18 15.29
C TYR A 100 4.50 -4.49 15.88
N ASN A 101 5.68 -4.93 15.44
CA ASN A 101 6.33 -6.15 15.91
C ASN A 101 5.59 -7.46 15.59
N ASN A 102 4.60 -7.43 14.69
CA ASN A 102 3.97 -8.63 14.14
C ASN A 102 4.24 -8.74 12.63
N ARG A 103 4.55 -9.95 12.16
CA ARG A 103 4.78 -10.22 10.73
C ARG A 103 3.58 -9.82 9.86
N ASP A 104 2.37 -10.00 10.39
CA ASP A 104 1.14 -9.74 9.63
C ASP A 104 0.83 -8.25 9.48
N ASP A 105 1.51 -7.39 10.25
CA ASP A 105 1.43 -5.95 10.12
C ASP A 105 2.00 -5.44 8.79
N ALA A 106 3.07 -6.08 8.30
CA ALA A 106 3.70 -5.69 7.04
C ALA A 106 2.85 -6.13 5.83
N LEU A 107 3.11 -5.55 4.66
CA LEU A 107 2.52 -6.01 3.41
C LEU A 107 2.93 -7.46 3.13
N SER A 108 2.00 -8.27 2.63
CA SER A 108 2.29 -9.68 2.34
C SER A 108 3.13 -9.86 1.07
N SER A 109 3.53 -11.11 0.78
CA SER A 109 4.21 -11.48 -0.46
C SER A 109 3.31 -11.48 -1.70
N LYS A 110 2.02 -11.15 -1.54
CA LYS A 110 1.05 -11.02 -2.63
C LYS A 110 0.46 -9.62 -2.70
N ASP A 111 0.83 -8.74 -1.78
CA ASP A 111 0.21 -7.44 -1.61
C ASP A 111 0.66 -6.51 -2.73
N GLN A 112 -0.30 -6.00 -3.49
CA GLN A 112 -0.08 -4.96 -4.48
C GLN A 112 -0.93 -3.77 -4.04
N ALA A 113 -0.37 -2.95 -3.15
CA ALA A 113 -1.11 -1.87 -2.51
C ALA A 113 -0.25 -0.63 -2.32
N LEU A 114 -0.90 0.53 -2.42
CA LEU A 114 -0.37 1.81 -1.99
C LEU A 114 -0.71 2.00 -0.50
N VAL A 115 0.30 2.20 0.32
CA VAL A 115 0.14 2.53 1.74
C VAL A 115 0.56 3.97 1.97
N ILE A 116 -0.33 4.75 2.56
CA ILE A 116 -0.12 6.15 2.90
C ILE A 116 -0.13 6.25 4.42
N ALA A 117 0.92 6.83 4.98
CA ALA A 117 1.05 7.07 6.41
C ALA A 117 1.31 8.55 6.67
N ASP A 118 0.73 9.05 7.75
CA ASP A 118 1.12 10.33 8.33
C ASP A 118 2.30 10.10 9.27
N ILE A 119 3.31 10.95 9.13
CA ILE A 119 4.55 10.87 9.88
C ILE A 119 4.82 12.25 10.44
N ASP A 120 4.98 12.32 11.76
CA ASP A 120 5.50 13.47 12.48
C ASP A 120 6.93 13.16 12.98
N PRO A 121 7.96 13.53 12.19
CA PRO A 121 9.36 13.34 12.58
C PRO A 121 9.75 14.13 13.83
N HIS A 122 9.01 15.17 14.20
CA HIS A 122 9.33 15.97 15.37
C HIS A 122 9.05 15.21 16.66
N ASN A 123 7.92 14.49 16.69
CA ASN A 123 7.43 13.76 17.85
C ASN A 123 7.76 12.25 17.82
N MET A 124 8.61 11.78 16.90
CA MET A 124 9.09 10.38 16.91
C MET A 124 9.79 9.99 18.21
N MET A 125 10.59 10.89 18.76
CA MET A 125 11.32 10.73 20.03
C MET A 125 10.69 11.62 21.10
N GLU A 126 9.41 11.42 21.37
CA GLU A 126 8.76 12.10 22.50
C GLU A 126 9.43 11.73 23.83
N GLY A 127 9.75 12.75 24.62
CA GLY A 127 10.06 12.60 26.04
C GLY A 127 8.83 12.15 26.84
N ARG A 128 9.03 11.52 27.99
CA ARG A 128 7.94 11.24 28.93
C ARG A 128 7.78 12.43 29.90
N PRO A 129 6.56 12.81 30.32
CA PRO A 129 5.27 12.18 30.01
C PRO A 129 4.64 12.71 28.71
N ARG A 130 3.87 11.85 28.04
CA ARG A 130 3.14 12.18 26.82
C ARG A 130 1.80 12.85 27.15
N PRO A 131 1.50 14.04 26.60
CA PRO A 131 0.16 14.60 26.68
C PRO A 131 -0.85 13.66 26.01
N GLN A 132 -1.93 13.29 26.71
CA GLN A 132 -2.94 12.36 26.17
C GLN A 132 -3.59 12.86 24.87
N THR A 133 -3.59 14.18 24.64
CA THR A 133 -4.16 14.84 23.46
C THR A 133 -3.26 14.80 22.22
N MET A 134 -2.02 14.33 22.34
CA MET A 134 -1.08 14.32 21.21
C MET A 134 -1.37 13.15 20.27
N PRO A 135 -1.59 13.37 18.96
CA PRO A 135 -1.86 12.30 18.00
C PRO A 135 -0.66 11.36 17.88
N SER A 136 -0.87 10.08 17.54
CA SER A 136 0.26 9.16 17.33
C SER A 136 1.13 9.73 16.20
N PRO A 137 2.46 9.78 16.37
CA PRO A 137 3.29 10.48 15.42
C PRO A 137 3.58 9.62 14.16
N LEU A 138 3.14 8.35 14.16
CA LEU A 138 3.05 7.50 12.98
C LEU A 138 1.63 6.91 12.94
N GLN A 139 0.88 7.18 11.87
CA GLN A 139 -0.49 6.69 11.70
C GLN A 139 -0.77 6.27 10.26
N LEU A 140 -1.60 5.24 10.10
CA LEU A 140 -2.09 4.83 8.79
C LEU A 140 -3.16 5.81 8.32
N VAL A 141 -2.97 6.38 7.13
CA VAL A 141 -3.93 7.27 6.46
C VAL A 141 -4.71 6.49 5.41
N ALA A 142 -4.05 5.66 4.63
CA ALA A 142 -4.73 4.82 3.65
C ALA A 142 -3.96 3.54 3.34
N TYR A 143 -4.72 2.50 3.02
CA TYR A 143 -4.29 1.27 2.39
C TYR A 143 -5.20 1.07 1.17
N ALA A 144 -4.65 1.35 0.00
CA ALA A 144 -5.35 1.30 -1.27
C ALA A 144 -4.75 0.17 -2.12
N PRO A 145 -5.32 -1.06 -2.07
CA PRO A 145 -4.90 -2.13 -2.94
C PRO A 145 -5.20 -1.76 -4.40
N ILE A 146 -4.33 -2.20 -5.30
CA ILE A 146 -4.42 -1.92 -6.72
C ILE A 146 -5.11 -3.11 -7.38
N ILE A 147 -6.17 -2.84 -8.15
CA ILE A 147 -6.82 -3.82 -8.98
C ILE A 147 -6.60 -3.50 -10.46
N GLU A 148 -5.97 -4.44 -11.15
CA GLU A 148 -5.64 -4.31 -12.56
C GLU A 148 -6.68 -5.05 -13.40
N THR A 149 -7.37 -4.32 -14.28
CA THR A 149 -8.28 -4.90 -15.27
C THR A 149 -7.57 -4.94 -16.63
N ILE A 150 -7.65 -6.06 -17.35
CA ILE A 150 -7.03 -6.17 -18.68
C ILE A 150 -7.83 -7.05 -19.62
N ASN A 151 -8.32 -6.46 -20.71
CA ASN A 151 -8.85 -7.24 -21.83
C ASN A 151 -7.70 -7.65 -22.76
N TRP A 152 -7.20 -8.87 -22.57
CA TRP A 152 -6.06 -9.38 -23.35
C TRP A 152 -6.33 -9.47 -24.84
N GLU A 153 -7.56 -9.73 -25.27
CA GLU A 153 -7.89 -9.89 -26.70
C GLU A 153 -7.83 -8.55 -27.43
N VAL A 154 -8.43 -7.53 -26.84
CA VAL A 154 -8.37 -6.15 -27.33
C VAL A 154 -6.94 -5.64 -27.28
N THR A 155 -6.28 -5.79 -26.13
CA THR A 155 -4.90 -5.33 -25.91
C THR A 155 -3.94 -5.97 -26.92
N GLN A 156 -4.03 -7.29 -27.13
CA GLN A 156 -3.17 -7.98 -28.09
C GLN A 156 -3.42 -7.51 -29.52
N SER A 157 -4.68 -7.35 -29.91
CA SER A 157 -5.05 -6.87 -31.26
C SER A 157 -4.50 -5.46 -31.51
N ASN A 158 -4.63 -4.56 -30.53
CA ASN A 158 -4.19 -3.18 -30.66
C ASN A 158 -2.67 -3.04 -30.54
N LEU A 159 -2.02 -3.87 -29.72
CA LEU A 159 -0.57 -3.94 -29.66
C LEU A 159 0.02 -4.36 -31.02
N ILE A 160 -0.56 -5.37 -31.67
CA ILE A 160 -0.11 -5.81 -33.01
C ILE A 160 -0.26 -4.68 -34.04
N LYS A 161 -1.35 -3.89 -33.99
CA LYS A 161 -1.54 -2.73 -34.88
C LYS A 161 -0.48 -1.63 -34.64
N LYS A 162 -0.07 -1.40 -33.39
CA LYS A 162 0.87 -0.33 -32.98
C LYS A 162 2.35 -0.71 -33.13
N LEU A 163 2.67 -2.00 -33.24
CA LEU A 163 4.06 -2.44 -33.39
C LEU A 163 4.59 -2.11 -34.81
N PRO A 164 5.77 -1.48 -34.93
CA PRO A 164 6.32 -1.05 -36.22
C PRO A 164 6.77 -2.19 -37.15
N ALA A 165 6.79 -3.44 -36.68
CA ALA A 165 7.15 -4.61 -37.45
C ALA A 165 6.13 -5.74 -37.24
N SER A 166 5.80 -6.47 -38.32
CA SER A 166 5.00 -7.69 -38.21
C SER A 166 5.70 -8.66 -37.27
N PRO A 167 5.06 -9.07 -36.16
CA PRO A 167 5.70 -10.00 -35.25
C PRO A 167 6.03 -11.31 -35.98
N GLY A 168 7.27 -11.78 -35.84
CA GLY A 168 7.73 -13.03 -36.42
C GLY A 168 6.81 -14.20 -36.01
N LYS A 169 6.72 -15.21 -36.88
CA LYS A 169 5.80 -16.37 -36.74
C LYS A 169 5.70 -16.87 -35.29
N SER A 170 4.48 -16.82 -34.76
CA SER A 170 4.02 -17.35 -33.47
C SER A 170 4.47 -16.54 -32.24
N ILE A 171 3.80 -15.40 -32.00
CA ILE A 171 3.59 -14.95 -30.62
C ILE A 171 2.69 -16.01 -29.98
N LYS A 172 3.28 -16.96 -29.24
CA LYS A 172 2.53 -17.81 -28.34
C LYS A 172 1.75 -16.89 -27.39
N ALA A 173 0.44 -17.12 -27.26
CA ALA A 173 -0.45 -16.38 -26.37
C ALA A 173 0.27 -16.13 -25.04
N SER A 174 0.37 -14.85 -24.66
CA SER A 174 1.22 -14.42 -23.55
C SER A 174 0.94 -15.25 -22.29
N ALA A 175 2.02 -15.67 -21.63
CA ALA A 175 1.98 -16.32 -20.32
C ALA A 175 1.41 -15.42 -19.20
N GLY A 176 0.93 -14.21 -19.53
CA GLY A 176 0.37 -13.21 -18.62
C GLY A 176 -1.13 -13.37 -18.34
N LYS A 177 -1.82 -14.39 -18.87
CA LYS A 177 -3.22 -14.70 -18.51
C LYS A 177 -3.32 -15.19 -17.06
N SER A 178 -3.24 -14.28 -16.10
CA SER A 178 -3.62 -14.56 -14.72
C SER A 178 -5.13 -14.70 -14.64
N LYS A 179 -5.64 -15.93 -14.54
CA LYS A 179 -7.07 -16.23 -14.40
C LYS A 179 -7.74 -15.53 -13.20
N LYS A 180 -6.95 -15.03 -12.25
CA LYS A 180 -7.44 -14.37 -11.03
C LYS A 180 -7.71 -12.87 -11.21
N ARG A 181 -7.03 -12.21 -12.16
CA ARG A 181 -7.22 -10.78 -12.42
C ARG A 181 -8.48 -10.54 -13.24
N PRO A 182 -9.25 -9.47 -12.97
CA PRO A 182 -10.39 -9.11 -13.82
C PRO A 182 -9.96 -8.95 -15.27
N GLN A 183 -10.59 -9.70 -16.17
CA GLN A 183 -10.31 -9.65 -17.61
C GLN A 183 -11.20 -8.64 -18.33
N ASN A 184 -12.30 -8.25 -17.69
CA ASN A 184 -13.28 -7.32 -18.20
C ASN A 184 -13.62 -6.32 -17.08
N GLU A 185 -13.39 -5.05 -17.38
CA GLU A 185 -13.67 -3.94 -16.48
C GLU A 185 -15.17 -3.75 -16.25
N GLU A 186 -15.99 -3.91 -17.29
CA GLU A 186 -17.45 -3.80 -17.15
C GLU A 186 -18.02 -4.86 -16.21
N ASP A 187 -17.54 -6.10 -16.32
CA ASP A 187 -18.04 -7.20 -15.48
C ASP A 187 -17.63 -7.02 -14.03
N PHE A 188 -16.43 -6.46 -13.79
CA PHE A 188 -15.99 -6.07 -12.45
C PHE A 188 -16.91 -4.98 -11.87
N TRP A 189 -17.20 -3.92 -12.62
CA TRP A 189 -18.08 -2.85 -12.15
C TRP A 189 -19.55 -3.27 -12.04
N LYS A 190 -20.02 -4.21 -12.87
CA LYS A 190 -21.33 -4.86 -12.70
C LYS A 190 -21.40 -5.62 -11.38
N LEU A 191 -20.37 -6.40 -11.04
CA LEU A 191 -20.28 -7.09 -9.75
C LEU A 191 -20.31 -6.09 -8.57
N ILE A 192 -19.52 -5.01 -8.63
CA ILE A 192 -19.53 -3.95 -7.61
C ILE A 192 -20.92 -3.31 -7.47
N SER A 193 -21.58 -3.01 -8.60
CA SER A 193 -22.92 -2.41 -8.61
C SER A 193 -23.97 -3.35 -8.03
N MET A 194 -23.91 -4.64 -8.37
CA MET A 194 -24.76 -5.67 -7.77
C MET A 194 -24.55 -5.78 -6.26
N THR A 195 -23.30 -5.74 -5.79
CA THR A 195 -23.01 -5.78 -4.35
C THR A 195 -23.48 -4.52 -3.62
N LYS A 196 -23.48 -3.34 -4.28
CA LYS A 196 -24.07 -2.12 -3.72
C LYS A 196 -25.57 -2.28 -3.46
N GLU A 197 -26.28 -2.91 -4.38
CA GLU A 197 -27.74 -3.09 -4.30
C GLU A 197 -28.15 -4.27 -3.40
N ARG A 198 -27.38 -5.36 -3.42
CA ARG A 198 -27.63 -6.59 -2.67
C ARG A 198 -26.40 -6.96 -1.87
N LEU A 199 -26.36 -6.47 -0.64
CA LEU A 199 -25.28 -6.75 0.31
C LEU A 199 -25.32 -8.21 0.76
N ASN A 200 -24.43 -9.03 0.19
CA ASN A 200 -24.24 -10.44 0.56
C ASN A 200 -22.73 -10.72 0.77
N GLU A 201 -22.39 -11.43 1.84
CA GLU A 201 -21.00 -11.80 2.18
C GLU A 201 -20.35 -12.62 1.06
N GLU A 202 -21.12 -13.48 0.38
CA GLU A 202 -20.63 -14.27 -0.74
C GLU A 202 -20.12 -13.38 -1.89
N THR A 203 -20.80 -12.24 -2.14
CA THR A 203 -20.41 -11.30 -3.19
C THR A 203 -19.18 -10.48 -2.80
N LEU A 204 -19.01 -10.15 -1.50
CA LEU A 204 -17.80 -9.51 -0.99
C LEU A 204 -16.58 -10.43 -1.12
N ASP A 205 -16.74 -11.71 -0.78
CA ASP A 205 -15.70 -12.72 -0.97
C ASP A 205 -15.32 -12.89 -2.45
N GLU A 206 -16.30 -12.83 -3.35
CA GLU A 206 -16.05 -12.86 -4.79
C GLU A 206 -15.24 -11.64 -5.25
N ILE A 207 -15.56 -10.45 -4.76
CA ILE A 207 -14.82 -9.21 -5.03
C ILE A 207 -13.39 -9.32 -4.50
N TRP A 208 -13.21 -9.70 -3.22
CA TRP A 208 -11.89 -9.79 -2.60
C TRP A 208 -10.97 -10.81 -3.29
N ARG A 209 -11.54 -11.88 -3.85
CA ARG A 209 -10.80 -12.86 -4.65
C ARG A 209 -10.19 -12.30 -5.93
N LYS A 210 -10.67 -11.15 -6.43
CA LYS A 210 -10.09 -10.46 -7.60
C LYS A 210 -8.83 -9.68 -7.26
N PHE A 211 -8.62 -9.35 -5.99
CA PHE A 211 -7.42 -8.64 -5.52
C PHE A 211 -6.26 -9.62 -5.27
N SER A 212 -5.05 -9.07 -5.26
CA SER A 212 -3.83 -9.86 -5.12
C SER A 212 -3.69 -10.47 -3.71
N ASP A 213 -4.10 -9.74 -2.67
CA ASP A 213 -4.20 -10.23 -1.28
C ASP A 213 -5.62 -10.11 -0.72
N SER A 214 -6.43 -11.12 -1.00
CA SER A 214 -7.81 -11.20 -0.49
C SER A 214 -7.87 -11.23 1.04
N ARG A 215 -6.84 -11.76 1.73
CA ARG A 215 -6.84 -11.88 3.20
C ARG A 215 -6.71 -10.53 3.87
N ALA A 216 -5.91 -9.63 3.28
CA ALA A 216 -5.80 -8.26 3.75
C ALA A 216 -7.19 -7.59 3.74
N LEU A 217 -7.93 -7.73 2.65
CA LEU A 217 -9.29 -7.19 2.51
C LEU A 217 -10.30 -7.83 3.48
N SER A 218 -10.30 -9.14 3.63
CA SER A 218 -11.17 -9.82 4.61
C SER A 218 -10.86 -9.35 6.04
N SER A 219 -9.58 -9.29 6.43
CA SER A 219 -9.21 -8.80 7.76
C SER A 219 -9.56 -7.32 8.00
N ARG A 220 -9.49 -6.50 6.95
CA ARG A 220 -9.90 -5.09 6.96
C ARG A 220 -11.41 -4.96 7.17
N ALA A 221 -12.20 -5.82 6.50
CA ALA A 221 -13.64 -5.92 6.69
C ALA A 221 -14.03 -6.42 8.08
N ASP A 222 -13.33 -7.42 8.60
CA ASP A 222 -13.57 -7.96 9.95
C ASP A 222 -13.32 -6.92 11.03
N ALA A 223 -12.29 -6.07 10.88
CA ALA A 223 -12.05 -4.96 11.80
C ALA A 223 -13.23 -3.97 11.81
N TYR A 224 -13.83 -3.68 10.66
CA TYR A 224 -15.06 -2.88 10.61
C TYR A 224 -16.24 -3.58 11.28
N ARG A 225 -16.44 -4.89 11.07
CA ARG A 225 -17.52 -5.64 11.72
C ARG A 225 -17.40 -5.62 13.25
N ASN A 226 -16.18 -5.75 13.75
CA ASN A 226 -15.91 -5.83 15.19
C ASN A 226 -15.95 -4.47 15.88
N ASN A 227 -15.48 -3.41 15.21
CA ASN A 227 -15.22 -2.10 15.82
C ASN A 227 -15.97 -0.94 15.13
N GLY A 228 -16.90 -1.25 14.21
CA GLY A 228 -17.69 -0.33 13.39
C GLY A 228 -18.34 0.80 14.16
N ASP A 229 -18.91 0.46 15.31
CA ASP A 229 -19.65 1.39 16.16
C ASP A 229 -18.75 2.22 17.08
N MET A 230 -17.45 1.92 17.15
CA MET A 230 -16.52 2.58 18.05
C MET A 230 -15.76 3.75 17.41
N GLN A 231 -15.85 3.92 16.09
CA GLN A 231 -15.29 5.06 15.38
C GLN A 231 -16.36 5.72 14.51
N PRO A 232 -16.33 7.05 14.34
CA PRO A 232 -17.25 7.73 13.45
C PRO A 232 -17.15 7.14 12.04
N SER A 233 -18.25 6.59 11.54
CA SER A 233 -18.38 6.14 10.16
C SER A 233 -19.44 6.97 9.44
N ALA A 234 -19.39 6.97 8.10
CA ALA A 234 -20.39 7.67 7.31
C ALA A 234 -21.82 7.20 7.70
N PRO A 235 -22.79 8.12 7.83
CA PRO A 235 -24.14 7.77 8.24
C PRO A 235 -24.73 6.70 7.32
N LYS A 236 -25.49 5.76 7.89
CA LYS A 236 -26.16 4.68 7.15
C LYS A 236 -27.19 5.29 6.16
N GLY A 237 -26.77 5.59 4.93
CA GLY A 237 -27.63 6.18 3.90
C GLY A 237 -26.93 6.47 2.56
N SER A 238 -27.55 6.01 1.46
CA SER A 238 -27.18 6.05 0.03
C SER A 238 -26.11 5.09 -0.50
N MET A 239 -25.02 4.79 0.24
CA MET A 239 -23.96 3.84 -0.24
C MET A 239 -23.81 2.54 0.60
N GLY A 240 -24.64 2.33 1.62
CA GLY A 240 -24.59 1.11 2.46
C GLY A 240 -23.21 0.87 3.10
N MET A 241 -22.75 -0.39 3.19
CA MET A 241 -21.40 -0.71 3.67
C MET A 241 -20.29 -0.14 2.76
N LEU A 242 -20.51 0.13 1.47
CA LEU A 242 -19.49 0.79 0.65
C LEU A 242 -19.31 2.28 0.97
N ALA A 243 -19.98 2.81 1.99
CA ALA A 243 -19.69 4.14 2.54
C ALA A 243 -18.47 4.18 3.47
N THR A 244 -17.99 3.03 3.97
CA THR A 244 -16.80 2.96 4.84
C THR A 244 -15.54 2.56 4.06
N PRO A 245 -14.40 3.25 4.27
CA PRO A 245 -13.14 2.93 3.59
C PRO A 245 -12.73 1.45 3.68
N ALA A 246 -13.18 0.73 4.71
CA ALA A 246 -12.95 -0.70 4.86
C ALA A 246 -13.41 -1.53 3.65
N PHE A 247 -14.47 -1.11 2.94
CA PHE A 247 -15.04 -1.86 1.81
C PHE A 247 -14.91 -1.21 0.44
N TYR A 248 -14.44 0.03 0.30
CA TYR A 248 -14.36 0.68 -1.03
C TYR A 248 -12.99 1.27 -1.38
N ASP A 249 -12.08 1.35 -0.42
CA ASP A 249 -10.80 2.02 -0.63
C ASP A 249 -9.84 1.09 -1.39
N TRP A 250 -9.69 1.34 -2.69
CA TRP A 250 -8.79 0.69 -3.65
C TRP A 250 -8.57 1.60 -4.87
N ILE A 251 -7.57 1.27 -5.67
CA ILE A 251 -7.29 1.95 -6.94
C ILE A 251 -7.55 0.96 -8.08
N ASP A 252 -8.46 1.30 -8.98
CA ASP A 252 -8.65 0.58 -10.22
C ASP A 252 -7.72 1.12 -11.31
N VAL A 253 -7.12 0.19 -12.06
CA VAL A 253 -6.22 0.50 -13.17
C VAL A 253 -6.60 -0.37 -14.36
N SER A 254 -7.10 0.28 -15.41
CA SER A 254 -7.30 -0.38 -16.71
C SER A 254 -5.97 -0.42 -17.45
N LEU A 255 -5.51 -1.64 -17.72
CA LEU A 255 -4.32 -1.91 -18.54
C LEU A 255 -4.69 -2.29 -19.98
N THR A 256 -5.96 -2.12 -20.36
CA THR A 256 -6.44 -2.41 -21.71
C THR A 256 -5.94 -1.33 -22.66
N LEU A 257 -5.25 -1.75 -23.73
CA LEU A 257 -4.81 -0.81 -24.77
C LEU A 257 -5.96 -0.57 -25.76
N ASP A 258 -6.57 0.61 -25.68
CA ASP A 258 -7.64 1.02 -26.62
C ASP A 258 -7.09 1.50 -27.96
N ASP A 259 -7.92 1.48 -29.01
CA ASP A 259 -7.54 1.85 -30.39
C ASP A 259 -6.96 3.27 -30.50
N HIS A 260 -7.36 4.18 -29.60
CA HIS A 260 -6.98 5.59 -29.60
C HIS A 260 -5.80 5.90 -28.67
N GLN A 261 -5.25 4.91 -27.96
CA GLN A 261 -4.13 5.12 -27.04
C GLN A 261 -2.80 4.78 -27.69
N ASP A 262 -1.80 5.61 -27.45
CA ASP A 262 -0.41 5.29 -27.78
C ASP A 262 0.23 4.45 -26.68
N LEU A 263 1.23 3.66 -27.06
CA LEU A 263 2.00 2.92 -26.07
C LEU A 263 2.70 3.91 -25.12
N PRO A 264 2.67 3.68 -23.80
CA PRO A 264 3.35 4.55 -22.85
C PRO A 264 4.84 4.58 -23.20
N THR A 265 5.36 5.79 -23.39
CA THR A 265 6.79 5.98 -23.63
C THR A 265 7.50 5.96 -22.29
N ILE A 266 8.21 4.87 -21.99
CA ILE A 266 9.07 4.80 -20.82
C ILE A 266 10.43 5.38 -21.24
N ASP A 267 10.68 6.63 -20.88
CA ASP A 267 11.99 7.24 -21.03
C ASP A 267 12.86 6.84 -19.82
N VAL A 268 14.00 6.21 -20.09
CA VAL A 268 15.02 5.95 -19.08
C VAL A 268 16.04 7.06 -19.24
N PRO A 269 16.06 8.06 -18.34
CA PRO A 269 17.02 9.15 -18.45
C PRO A 269 18.43 8.57 -18.45
N PRO A 270 19.33 9.07 -19.32
CA PRO A 270 20.69 8.57 -19.40
C PRO A 270 21.36 8.69 -18.03
N TRP A 271 22.12 7.65 -17.66
CA TRP A 271 22.98 7.69 -16.48
C TRP A 271 23.90 8.92 -16.60
N LYS A 272 23.80 9.84 -15.64
CA LYS A 272 24.72 10.98 -15.58
C LYS A 272 26.12 10.40 -15.40
N LEU A 273 26.97 10.54 -16.42
CA LEU A 273 28.39 10.25 -16.28
C LEU A 273 28.93 11.11 -15.13
N PRO A 274 29.77 10.56 -14.24
CA PRO A 274 30.39 11.36 -13.19
C PRO A 274 31.11 12.54 -13.84
N LEU A 275 30.90 13.73 -13.26
CA LEU A 275 31.62 14.94 -13.67
C LEU A 275 33.12 14.65 -13.57
N THR A 276 33.79 14.61 -14.72
CA THR A 276 35.26 14.59 -14.84
C THR A 276 35.84 15.92 -14.38
#